data_AF-A0A6I5WG90-F1
#
_entry.id   AF-A0A6I5WG90-F1
#
_cell.length_a   1.000
_cell.length_b   1.000
_cell.length_c   1.000
_cell.angle_alpha   90.00
_cell.angle_beta   90.00
_cell.angle_gamma   90.00
#
_symmetry.space_group_name_H-M   'P 1'
#
loop_
_entity.id
_entity.type
_entity.pdbx_description
1 polymer ?
#
loop_
_entity_poly.entity_id
_entity_poly.type
_entity_poly.pdbx_seq_one_letter_code
_entity_poly.pdbx_strand_id
1 'polypeptide(L)'
;MFDTCADEFGEYAHEEILQALVTHLLTSGDLDQLCDDADLPQLTHADGTPVTIASARAYRDAGVLTLDRGVWLELSDGSVFGLTVTVSRRPYGEVTLRRR
;
A
#
# COMPACT_ATOMS: atom_id res chain seq x y z
N MET A 1 5.65 8.94 32.32
CA MET A 1 5.16 9.88 31.29
C MET A 1 5.35 9.17 29.96
N PHE A 2 4.44 8.26 29.65
CA PHE A 2 4.44 7.43 28.44
C PHE A 2 2.97 7.35 28.07
N ASP A 3 2.53 8.12 27.09
CA ASP A 3 1.40 7.81 26.19
C ASP A 3 1.14 9.05 25.33
N THR A 4 1.75 9.10 24.16
CA THR A 4 1.47 10.16 23.16
C THR A 4 1.56 9.62 21.74
N CYS A 5 2.26 8.49 21.54
CA CYS A 5 2.26 7.78 20.26
C CYS A 5 0.98 6.97 19.99
N ALA A 6 0.19 6.63 21.01
CA ALA A 6 -1.07 5.89 20.81
C ALA A 6 -2.18 6.78 20.21
N ASP A 7 -2.08 8.10 20.36
CA ASP A 7 -3.09 9.05 19.89
C ASP A 7 -2.89 9.43 18.39
N GLU A 8 -1.67 9.30 17.87
CA GLU A 8 -1.32 9.67 16.47
C GLU A 8 -1.77 8.61 15.44
N PHE A 9 -1.92 7.36 15.88
CA PHE A 9 -2.39 6.23 15.07
C PHE A 9 -3.59 5.61 15.79
N GLY A 10 -4.82 5.96 15.37
CA GLY A 10 -6.04 5.55 16.06
C GLY A 10 -6.28 4.02 16.06
N GLU A 11 -7.53 3.60 16.26
CA GLU A 11 -7.94 2.18 16.35
C GLU A 11 -7.51 1.29 15.17
N TYR A 12 -7.04 1.87 14.05
CA TYR A 12 -6.66 1.21 12.80
C TYR A 12 -5.19 1.41 12.42
N ALA A 13 -4.31 1.50 13.42
CA ALA A 13 -2.88 1.74 13.20
C ALA A 13 -2.23 0.75 12.22
N HIS A 14 -2.62 -0.53 12.21
CA HIS A 14 -2.00 -1.53 11.34
C HIS A 14 -2.36 -1.29 9.87
N GLU A 15 -3.64 -1.09 9.59
CA GLU A 15 -4.17 -0.86 8.26
C GLU A 15 -3.68 0.47 7.69
N GLU A 16 -3.57 1.50 8.55
CA GLU A 16 -3.00 2.80 8.19
C GLU A 16 -1.52 2.71 7.85
N ILE A 17 -0.74 2.00 8.66
CA ILE A 17 0.69 1.76 8.40
C ILE A 17 0.87 0.94 7.13
N LEU A 18 0.08 -0.13 6.92
CA LEU A 18 0.17 -0.97 5.72
C LEU A 18 -0.23 -0.19 4.46
N GLN A 19 -1.32 0.57 4.50
CA GLN A 19 -1.72 1.42 3.37
C GLN A 19 -0.64 2.45 3.04
N ALA A 20 -0.08 3.12 4.06
CA ALA A 20 0.99 4.09 3.88
C ALA A 20 2.25 3.43 3.31
N LEU A 21 2.63 2.26 3.82
CA LEU A 21 3.78 1.49 3.35
C LEU A 21 3.63 1.07 1.88
N VAL A 22 2.49 0.49 1.51
CA VAL A 22 2.22 0.05 0.13
C VAL A 22 2.18 1.26 -0.81
N THR A 23 1.53 2.34 -0.39
CA THR A 23 1.51 3.59 -1.17
C THR A 23 2.93 4.12 -1.36
N HIS A 24 3.75 4.14 -0.31
CA HIS A 24 5.14 4.58 -0.40
C HIS A 24 5.94 3.70 -1.35
N LEU A 25 5.89 2.38 -1.19
CA LEU A 25 6.60 1.43 -2.04
C LEU A 25 6.23 1.61 -3.52
N LEU A 26 4.94 1.76 -3.83
CA LEU A 26 4.45 1.94 -5.20
C LEU A 26 4.70 3.35 -5.75
N THR A 27 4.97 4.34 -4.92
CA THR A 27 5.31 5.71 -5.38
C THR A 27 6.81 5.96 -5.47
N SER A 28 7.63 5.24 -4.70
CA SER A 28 9.08 5.42 -4.67
C SER A 28 9.86 4.35 -5.43
N GLY A 29 9.28 3.18 -5.64
CA GLY A 29 9.91 2.06 -6.32
C GLY A 29 9.80 2.16 -7.85
N ASP A 30 10.84 1.71 -8.54
CA ASP A 30 10.78 1.42 -9.97
C ASP A 30 10.11 0.05 -10.18
N LEU A 31 9.12 -0.03 -11.08
CA LEU A 31 8.38 -1.27 -11.30
C LEU A 31 9.30 -2.38 -11.83
N ASP A 32 10.27 -2.02 -12.68
CA ASP A 32 11.21 -2.98 -13.25
C ASP A 32 12.11 -3.55 -12.15
N GLN A 33 12.60 -2.68 -11.25
CA GLN A 33 13.40 -3.12 -10.10
C GLN A 33 12.59 -4.02 -9.16
N LEU A 34 11.32 -3.70 -8.92
CA LEU A 34 10.45 -4.53 -8.09
C LEU A 34 10.17 -5.90 -8.72
N CYS A 35 10.05 -5.96 -10.05
CA CYS A 35 9.96 -7.22 -10.80
C CYS A 35 11.25 -8.03 -10.68
N ASP A 36 12.41 -7.40 -10.84
CA ASP A 36 13.72 -8.05 -10.74
C ASP A 36 13.97 -8.61 -9.32
N ASP A 37 13.69 -7.82 -8.29
CA ASP A 37 13.83 -8.23 -6.88
C ASP A 37 12.93 -9.44 -6.53
N ALA A 38 11.81 -9.59 -7.25
CA ALA A 38 10.84 -10.66 -7.06
C ALA A 38 11.03 -11.86 -8.00
N ASP A 39 12.05 -11.86 -8.87
CA ASP A 39 12.26 -12.87 -9.93
C ASP A 39 11.02 -13.03 -10.84
N LEU A 40 10.42 -11.90 -11.23
CA LEU A 40 9.23 -11.82 -12.08
C LEU A 40 9.55 -11.20 -13.44
N PRO A 41 8.81 -11.56 -14.50
CA PRO A 41 8.97 -10.90 -15.79
C PRO A 41 8.58 -9.42 -15.73
N GLN A 42 9.35 -8.57 -16.41
CA GLN A 42 9.06 -7.15 -16.57
C GLN A 42 7.86 -6.93 -17.49
N LEU A 43 7.11 -5.87 -17.21
CA LEU A 43 5.97 -5.46 -18.04
C LEU A 43 6.48 -4.47 -19.10
N THR A 44 6.20 -4.76 -20.37
CA THR A 44 6.58 -3.90 -21.48
C THR A 44 5.41 -3.62 -22.40
N HIS A 45 5.36 -2.43 -22.97
CA HIS A 45 4.48 -2.09 -24.09
C HIS A 45 4.83 -2.90 -25.34
N ALA A 46 3.96 -2.86 -26.35
CA ALA A 46 4.17 -3.56 -27.62
C ALA A 46 5.44 -3.10 -28.39
N ASP A 47 5.92 -1.88 -28.11
CA ASP A 47 7.15 -1.33 -28.68
C ASP A 47 8.42 -1.70 -27.89
N GLY A 48 8.28 -2.47 -26.80
CA GLY A 48 9.37 -2.90 -25.94
C GLY A 48 9.78 -1.89 -24.87
N THR A 49 9.09 -0.76 -24.75
CA THR A 49 9.33 0.18 -23.63
C THR A 49 8.76 -0.37 -22.32
N PRO A 50 9.44 -0.20 -21.17
CA PRO A 50 8.91 -0.66 -19.90
C PRO A 50 7.63 0.05 -19.47
N VAL A 51 6.75 -0.67 -18.79
CA VAL A 51 5.57 -0.11 -18.14
C VAL A 51 6.00 0.40 -16.77
N THR A 52 5.70 1.66 -16.47
CA THR A 52 6.03 2.28 -15.17
C THR A 52 4.78 2.53 -14.34
N ILE A 53 4.96 2.71 -13.04
CA ILE A 53 3.88 3.21 -12.16
C ILE A 53 3.64 4.68 -12.48
N ALA A 54 2.45 5.00 -12.99
CA ALA A 54 2.05 6.37 -13.31
C ALA A 54 1.50 7.10 -12.09
N SER A 55 0.68 6.42 -11.28
CA SER A 55 0.20 6.97 -10.01
C SER A 55 -0.17 5.87 -9.01
N ALA A 56 0.06 6.15 -7.73
CA ALA A 56 -0.42 5.31 -6.63
C ALA A 56 -1.04 6.21 -5.55
N ARG A 57 -2.30 5.94 -5.21
CA ARG A 57 -3.09 6.81 -4.31
C ARG A 57 -3.89 5.98 -3.32
N ALA A 58 -3.84 6.36 -2.05
CA ALA A 58 -4.68 5.79 -1.03
C ALA A 58 -6.16 6.08 -1.31
N TYR A 59 -7.03 5.08 -1.13
CA TYR A 59 -8.47 5.28 -1.00
C TYR A 59 -8.97 4.70 0.32
N ARG A 60 -10.08 5.27 0.79
CA ARG A 60 -10.78 4.82 1.98
C ARG A 60 -12.22 4.58 1.57
N ASP A 61 -12.69 3.35 1.68
CA ASP A 61 -14.13 3.13 1.52
C ASP A 61 -14.85 3.74 2.74
N ALA A 62 -15.84 4.59 2.46
CA ALA A 62 -16.68 5.23 3.47
C ALA A 62 -18.01 4.47 3.67
N GLY A 63 -18.14 3.28 3.07
CA GLY A 63 -19.27 2.39 3.21
C GLY A 63 -19.36 1.74 4.59
N VAL A 64 -20.49 1.96 5.24
CA VAL A 64 -20.87 1.38 6.53
C VAL A 64 -20.65 -0.14 6.51
N LEU A 65 -19.65 -0.61 7.29
CA LEU A 65 -19.33 -1.99 7.70
C LEU A 65 -18.05 -2.63 7.14
N THR A 66 -17.38 -2.07 6.13
CA THR A 66 -16.07 -2.56 5.70
C THR A 66 -14.99 -1.50 5.93
N LEU A 67 -14.02 -1.82 6.78
CA LEU A 67 -12.83 -0.99 7.03
C LEU A 67 -11.78 -1.20 5.94
N ASP A 68 -12.24 -1.33 4.70
CA ASP A 68 -11.37 -1.62 3.58
C ASP A 68 -10.63 -0.32 3.20
N ARG A 69 -9.33 -0.36 3.46
CA ARG A 69 -8.38 0.64 2.99
C ARG A 69 -7.72 0.09 1.75
N GLY A 70 -7.17 0.95 0.90
CA GLY A 70 -6.43 0.42 -0.23
C GLY A 70 -5.65 1.45 -1.00
N VAL A 71 -5.04 0.98 -2.08
CA VAL A 71 -4.26 1.80 -3.00
C VAL A 71 -4.80 1.59 -4.41
N TRP A 72 -5.16 2.69 -5.07
CA TRP A 72 -5.37 2.74 -6.50
C TRP A 72 -4.03 2.90 -7.19
N LEU A 73 -3.69 1.95 -8.06
CA LEU A 73 -2.48 1.91 -8.86
C LEU A 73 -2.86 2.11 -10.33
N GLU A 74 -2.25 3.10 -10.97
CA GLU A 74 -2.35 3.36 -12.40
C GLU A 74 -0.97 3.15 -13.03
N LEU A 75 -0.93 2.39 -14.11
CA LEU A 75 0.28 2.11 -14.88
C LEU A 75 0.31 2.94 -16.16
N SER A 76 1.51 3.11 -16.74
CA SER A 76 1.71 3.91 -17.96
C SER A 76 1.01 3.34 -19.21
N ASP A 77 0.63 2.06 -19.19
CA ASP A 77 -0.15 1.40 -20.25
C ASP A 77 -1.66 1.68 -20.14
N GLY A 78 -2.09 2.45 -19.14
CA GLY A 78 -3.49 2.77 -18.85
C GLY A 78 -4.21 1.71 -18.02
N SER A 79 -3.53 0.63 -17.63
CA SER A 79 -4.09 -0.36 -16.71
C SER A 79 -4.25 0.23 -15.31
N VAL A 80 -5.38 -0.07 -14.67
CA VAL A 80 -5.71 0.42 -13.31
C VAL A 80 -6.07 -0.75 -12.41
N PHE A 81 -5.45 -0.82 -11.24
CA PHE A 81 -5.64 -1.87 -10.25
C PHE A 81 -5.99 -1.27 -8.87
N GLY A 82 -6.86 -1.96 -8.13
CA GLY A 82 -7.15 -1.66 -6.72
C GLY A 82 -6.51 -2.71 -5.82
N LEU A 83 -5.65 -2.28 -4.89
CA LEU A 83 -5.10 -3.12 -3.84
C LEU A 83 -5.83 -2.85 -2.53
N THR A 84 -6.63 -3.81 -2.07
CA THR A 84 -7.37 -3.70 -0.81
C THR A 84 -6.58 -4.28 0.36
N VAL A 85 -6.39 -3.48 1.40
CA VAL A 85 -5.92 -3.87 2.72
C VAL A 85 -7.14 -4.13 3.60
N THR A 86 -7.33 -5.39 3.95
CA THR A 86 -8.44 -5.86 4.78
C THR A 86 -7.93 -6.57 6.04
N VAL A 87 -8.61 -6.39 7.17
CA VAL A 87 -8.29 -7.11 8.40
C VAL A 87 -9.22 -8.29 8.57
N SER A 88 -8.69 -9.47 8.26
CA SER A 88 -9.39 -10.73 8.52
C SER A 88 -9.26 -11.19 9.97
N ARG A 89 -8.20 -10.77 10.69
CA ARG A 89 -7.96 -11.09 12.10
C ARG A 89 -7.04 -10.05 12.74
N ARG A 90 -7.41 -9.51 13.91
CA ARG A 90 -6.50 -8.70 14.71
C ARG A 90 -5.49 -9.58 15.47
N PRO A 91 -4.21 -9.19 15.54
CA PRO A 91 -3.23 -9.90 16.35
C PRO A 91 -3.67 -9.92 17.83
N TYR A 92 -3.52 -11.07 18.48
CA TYR A 92 -3.77 -11.22 19.92
C TYR A 92 -2.53 -10.70 20.68
N GLY A 93 -2.43 -9.39 20.85
CA GLY A 93 -1.34 -8.76 21.58
C GLY A 93 -1.22 -7.28 21.27
N GLU A 94 -0.85 -6.50 22.28
CA GLU A 94 -0.58 -5.08 22.11
C GLU A 94 0.70 -4.91 21.28
N VAL A 95 0.59 -4.33 20.08
CA VAL A 95 1.73 -4.00 19.25
C VAL A 95 2.20 -2.60 19.62
N THR A 96 3.34 -2.50 20.30
CA THR A 96 3.95 -1.20 20.60
C THR A 96 4.59 -0.63 19.33
N LEU A 97 4.05 0.47 18.82
CA LEU A 97 4.65 1.22 17.72
C LEU A 97 5.94 1.90 18.21
N ARG A 98 7.04 1.75 17.47
CA ARG A 98 8.31 2.45 17.72
C ARG A 98 8.68 3.28 16.49
N ARG A 99 8.84 4.59 16.68
CA ARG A 99 9.44 5.48 15.67
C ARG A 99 10.96 5.48 15.91
N ARG A 100 11.75 5.26 14.86
CA ARG A 100 13.21 5.42 14.92
C ARG A 100 13.58 6.88 14.71
#